data_AF-A0A4Q1DCL7-F1
#
_entry.id   AF-A0A4Q1DCL7-F1
#
_cell.length_a   1.000
_cell.length_b   1.000
_cell.length_c   1.000
_cell.angle_alpha   90.00
_cell.angle_beta   90.00
_cell.angle_gamma   90.00
#
_symmetry.space_group_name_H-M   'P 1'
#
loop_
_entity.id
_entity.type
_entity.pdbx_description
1 polymer ?
#
loop_
_entity_poly.entity_id
_entity_poly.type
_entity_poly.pdbx_seq_one_letter_code
_entity_poly.pdbx_strand_id
1 'polypeptide(L)'
;MAKQTGYQINFMGVSVPFPQLSAGQLKDLARTDEKKTGELKYPHFSVFLSSSRCFPFFTATNIDGKLFKKIPRKEVFPSGNDEWSLDERAADFQWGAHLYSAQKSDFQRGHMTKREDPQWGETVEIAREAAQATFRFANCVPQMGELNTEDWGKLETYILTKQSVPEKLKVSVFTGPVLSANDPVFVTEVDGYEVQIPTLFWKIVYYLDETGTLSRAGFLMGQENALFEKKIVVRRTKAAIAEAADFSVSYFQDFEDAAIYQVNISTIEKLSKLKFPPALEPYHDDRPLKLVVDKVQVGPHIAAISDQEALNMDENETFRFQFSNMKTIALPNAATTAPAGVATAAGIAGTVSASAAGPAGQYTGEMRKHFGYHATWLPNTPLALGDVGIMKGDVFIKVSDLAARGVSFQKGFPETNPKPADIDYSSKGAVSMTTKLAGKAAPVGSALTDVDAGVIIEFSKENAIIFQANGTLVHAIEDTLEVGAQIIELFKAGKWDKNWVVITELVSAESETLLIASGKNMKVELKANANISAASLNIADTQFGFTLQGSSSLQTKIVASQGLTPLFRLMKLRSQLFSPLEFSIAGVSPLDMLTPEDASDPANNGKIQFNYLEEYNRS
;
A
#
# COMPACT_ATOMS: atom_id res chain seq x y z
N MET A 1 31.16 -16.25 29.37
CA MET A 1 29.81 -16.34 29.95
C MET A 1 29.29 -14.92 30.18
N ALA A 2 28.55 -14.40 29.21
CA ALA A 2 27.80 -13.17 29.29
C ALA A 2 26.80 -13.27 30.45
N LYS A 3 26.72 -12.21 31.26
CA LYS A 3 25.78 -12.17 32.37
C LYS A 3 24.36 -12.08 31.82
N GLN A 4 23.43 -12.86 32.37
CA GLN A 4 21.99 -12.73 32.08
C GLN A 4 21.42 -11.50 32.79
N THR A 5 21.84 -10.31 32.36
CA THR A 5 21.45 -9.05 32.99
C THR A 5 19.97 -8.73 32.76
N GLY A 6 19.40 -9.25 31.67
CA GLY A 6 18.14 -8.75 31.13
C GLY A 6 18.29 -7.34 30.57
N TYR A 7 17.16 -6.77 30.18
CA TYR A 7 16.99 -5.36 29.88
C TYR A 7 17.28 -4.48 31.11
N GLN A 8 18.00 -3.38 30.89
CA GLN A 8 18.37 -2.39 31.89
C GLN A 8 17.54 -1.11 31.69
N ILE A 9 16.71 -0.79 32.68
CA ILE A 9 15.77 0.35 32.63
C ILE A 9 16.49 1.69 32.49
N ASN A 10 17.67 1.86 33.10
CA ASN A 10 18.43 3.11 33.09
C ASN A 10 19.60 3.09 32.08
N PHE A 11 19.54 2.21 31.07
CA PHE A 11 20.65 1.95 30.15
C PHE A 11 21.15 3.21 29.42
N MET A 12 20.22 4.07 29.01
CA MET A 12 20.47 5.30 28.26
C MET A 12 20.85 6.49 29.15
N GLY A 13 21.03 6.29 30.46
CA GLY A 13 21.21 7.37 31.44
C GLY A 13 19.90 8.03 31.89
N VAL A 14 18.79 7.71 31.23
CA VAL A 14 17.41 8.04 31.62
C VAL A 14 16.60 6.76 31.80
N SER A 15 15.52 6.83 32.59
CA SER A 15 14.66 5.68 32.89
C SER A 15 13.67 5.42 31.75
N VAL A 16 13.74 4.22 31.19
CA VAL A 16 12.75 3.69 30.22
C VAL A 16 12.24 2.35 30.77
N PRO A 17 11.18 2.36 31.62
CA PRO A 17 10.66 1.15 32.26
C PRO A 17 10.01 0.20 31.23
N PHE A 18 9.71 -1.03 31.66
CA PHE A 18 9.00 -1.98 30.82
C PHE A 18 7.60 -1.46 30.41
N PRO A 19 7.07 -1.90 29.26
CA PRO A 19 5.66 -1.75 28.93
C PRO A 19 4.78 -2.30 30.07
N GLN A 20 3.71 -1.57 30.41
CA GLN A 20 2.75 -2.02 31.41
C GLN A 20 1.72 -2.95 30.77
N LEU A 21 1.61 -4.16 31.33
CA LEU A 21 0.59 -5.13 30.95
C LEU A 21 -0.78 -4.72 31.51
N SER A 22 -1.84 -4.88 30.71
CA SER A 22 -3.21 -4.73 31.20
C SER A 22 -3.55 -5.79 32.25
N ALA A 23 -4.62 -5.58 33.03
CA ALA A 23 -5.08 -6.55 34.03
C ALA A 23 -5.38 -7.94 33.44
N GLY A 24 -5.83 -8.01 32.18
CA GLY A 24 -6.04 -9.28 31.47
C GLY A 24 -4.70 -9.96 31.13
N GLN A 25 -3.76 -9.21 30.59
CA GLN A 25 -2.42 -9.72 30.25
C GLN A 25 -1.62 -10.15 31.48
N LEU A 26 -1.78 -9.48 32.63
CA LEU A 26 -1.16 -9.89 33.89
C LEU A 26 -1.66 -11.25 34.40
N LYS A 27 -2.91 -11.62 34.09
CA LYS A 27 -3.46 -12.95 34.42
C LYS A 27 -2.92 -14.02 33.48
N ASP A 28 -2.65 -13.64 32.24
CA ASP A 28 -2.12 -14.50 31.18
C ASP A 28 -0.57 -14.46 31.11
N LEU A 29 0.10 -13.75 32.02
CA LEU A 29 1.55 -13.68 32.04
C LEU A 29 2.13 -15.01 32.54
N ALA A 30 2.99 -15.64 31.74
CA ALA A 30 3.76 -16.80 32.16
C ALA A 30 4.80 -16.38 33.21
N ARG A 31 4.68 -16.93 34.41
CA ARG A 31 5.56 -16.63 35.56
C ARG A 31 6.66 -17.67 35.65
N THR A 32 7.64 -17.53 34.76
CA THR A 32 8.71 -18.51 34.47
C THR A 32 9.91 -18.41 35.41
N ASP A 33 10.02 -17.34 36.21
CA ASP A 33 11.11 -17.13 37.15
C ASP A 33 10.70 -17.43 38.59
N GLU A 34 11.68 -17.75 39.46
CA GLU A 34 11.44 -18.08 40.88
C GLU A 34 10.70 -16.96 41.63
N LYS A 35 10.96 -15.70 41.26
CA LYS A 35 10.33 -14.52 41.83
C LYS A 35 8.95 -14.23 41.26
N LYS A 36 8.50 -15.03 40.28
CA LYS A 36 7.20 -14.94 39.63
C LYS A 36 6.92 -13.56 39.02
N THR A 37 7.97 -12.88 38.57
CA THR A 37 7.90 -11.61 37.84
C THR A 37 7.46 -11.81 36.39
N GLY A 38 7.66 -13.01 35.84
CA GLY A 38 7.42 -13.32 34.44
C GLY A 38 8.49 -12.83 33.47
N GLU A 39 9.61 -12.31 34.00
CA GLU A 39 10.74 -11.85 33.19
C GLU A 39 11.73 -13.01 32.93
N LEU A 40 11.88 -13.39 31.66
CA LEU A 40 13.01 -14.20 31.22
C LEU A 40 14.19 -13.31 30.87
N LYS A 41 15.26 -13.39 31.66
CA LYS A 41 16.49 -12.62 31.44
C LYS A 41 17.45 -13.36 30.52
N TYR A 42 17.95 -12.61 29.54
CA TYR A 42 19.04 -12.98 28.64
C TYR A 42 20.12 -11.88 28.67
N PRO A 43 21.29 -12.10 28.04
CA PRO A 43 22.26 -11.02 27.89
C PRO A 43 21.65 -9.84 27.13
N HIS A 44 21.55 -8.68 27.77
CA HIS A 44 21.09 -7.40 27.20
C HIS A 44 19.61 -7.31 26.78
N PHE A 45 18.82 -8.37 26.93
CA PHE A 45 17.37 -8.33 26.67
C PHE A 45 16.55 -9.20 27.61
N SER A 46 15.27 -8.89 27.71
CA SER A 46 14.27 -9.62 28.50
C SER A 46 13.06 -9.98 27.65
N VAL A 47 12.40 -11.09 27.99
CA VAL A 47 11.19 -11.60 27.30
C VAL A 47 10.07 -11.81 28.32
N PHE A 48 8.84 -11.43 27.96
CA PHE A 48 7.62 -11.66 28.74
C PHE A 48 6.60 -12.43 27.90
N LEU A 49 6.24 -13.64 28.33
CA LEU A 49 5.42 -14.58 27.56
C LEU A 49 3.94 -14.57 27.98
N SER A 50 3.04 -14.74 27.01
CA SER A 50 1.66 -15.16 27.26
C SER A 50 1.63 -16.66 27.51
N SER A 51 1.02 -17.08 28.62
CA SER A 51 0.87 -18.48 28.98
C SER A 51 -0.14 -19.19 28.09
N SER A 52 -1.23 -18.53 27.69
CA SER A 52 -2.23 -19.12 26.80
C SER A 52 -1.80 -19.18 25.33
N ARG A 53 -1.05 -18.18 24.85
CA ARG A 53 -0.62 -18.12 23.44
C ARG A 53 0.72 -18.78 23.19
N CYS A 54 1.53 -18.99 24.24
CA CYS A 54 2.90 -19.51 24.17
C CYS A 54 3.79 -18.69 23.21
N PHE A 55 3.53 -17.38 23.15
CA PHE A 55 4.29 -16.37 22.40
C PHE A 55 4.58 -15.17 23.32
N PRO A 56 5.63 -14.38 23.03
CA PRO A 56 5.90 -13.14 23.76
C PRO A 56 4.75 -12.13 23.64
N PHE A 57 4.38 -11.48 24.74
CA PHE A 57 3.68 -10.19 24.68
C PHE A 57 4.61 -9.12 24.13
N PHE A 58 5.85 -9.11 24.62
CA PHE A 58 6.92 -8.27 24.13
C PHE A 58 8.30 -8.79 24.56
N THR A 59 9.32 -8.30 23.89
CA THR A 59 10.72 -8.33 24.30
C THR A 59 11.24 -6.92 24.49
N ALA A 60 12.25 -6.78 25.35
CA ALA A 60 12.88 -5.50 25.64
C ALA A 60 14.40 -5.65 25.53
N THR A 61 15.04 -4.85 24.70
CA THR A 61 16.47 -4.99 24.36
C THR A 61 17.19 -3.67 24.51
N ASN A 62 18.40 -3.70 25.07
CA ASN A 62 19.33 -2.58 25.02
C ASN A 62 20.36 -2.79 23.91
N ILE A 63 20.65 -1.73 23.17
CA ILE A 63 21.64 -1.70 22.10
C ILE A 63 22.72 -0.69 22.48
N ASP A 64 23.96 -1.16 22.64
CA ASP A 64 25.14 -0.29 22.78
C ASP A 64 25.89 -0.18 21.44
N GLY A 65 25.64 0.91 20.70
CA GLY A 65 26.31 1.14 19.43
C GLY A 65 27.83 1.31 19.56
N LYS A 66 28.32 1.77 20.72
CA LYS A 66 29.76 1.96 20.98
C LYS A 66 30.46 0.62 21.23
N LEU A 67 29.80 -0.31 21.91
CA LEU A 67 30.35 -1.62 22.26
C LEU A 67 29.96 -2.73 21.28
N PHE A 68 29.24 -2.39 20.20
CA PHE A 68 28.84 -3.33 19.17
C PHE A 68 30.03 -4.07 18.56
N LYS A 69 29.88 -5.38 18.34
CA LYS A 69 30.87 -6.22 17.66
C LYS A 69 30.22 -6.80 16.41
N LYS A 70 30.80 -6.58 15.23
CA LYS A 70 30.28 -7.17 13.99
C LYS A 70 30.70 -8.64 13.90
N ILE A 71 29.74 -9.55 14.04
CA ILE A 71 29.95 -11.01 13.92
C ILE A 71 29.10 -11.53 12.75
N PRO A 72 29.72 -12.10 11.70
CA PRO A 72 29.01 -12.76 10.61
C PRO A 72 28.12 -13.89 11.14
N ARG A 73 26.90 -14.05 10.58
CA ARG A 73 25.93 -15.05 11.07
C ARG A 73 26.51 -16.47 11.15
N LYS A 74 27.26 -16.88 10.12
CA LYS A 74 27.96 -18.18 10.05
C LYS A 74 29.04 -18.38 11.12
N GLU A 75 29.43 -17.33 11.84
CA GLU A 75 30.45 -17.36 12.91
C GLU A 75 29.85 -17.19 14.31
N VAL A 76 28.51 -17.07 14.40
CA VAL A 76 27.80 -16.99 15.68
C VAL A 76 27.83 -18.35 16.36
N PHE A 77 27.58 -19.43 15.63
CA PHE A 77 27.64 -20.80 16.14
C PHE A 77 28.82 -21.57 15.53
N PRO A 78 29.48 -22.46 16.30
CA PRO A 78 30.58 -23.28 15.79
C PRO A 78 30.20 -24.16 14.59
N SER A 79 28.94 -24.57 14.50
CA SER A 79 28.44 -25.41 13.39
C SER A 79 28.30 -24.67 12.06
N GLY A 80 28.36 -23.33 12.06
CA GLY A 80 28.09 -22.51 10.89
C GLY A 80 26.61 -22.30 10.57
N ASN A 81 25.70 -22.95 11.30
CA ASN A 81 24.26 -22.89 11.10
C ASN A 81 23.56 -22.30 12.33
N ASP A 82 22.31 -21.86 12.15
CA ASP A 82 21.49 -21.37 13.27
C ASP A 82 21.09 -22.52 14.21
N GLU A 83 21.39 -22.38 15.50
CA GLU A 83 21.07 -23.39 16.50
C GLU A 83 19.92 -22.91 17.40
N TRP A 84 18.70 -23.29 17.04
CA TRP A 84 17.50 -22.97 17.80
C TRP A 84 17.25 -23.97 18.93
N SER A 85 16.89 -23.48 20.10
CA SER A 85 16.64 -24.33 21.28
C SER A 85 15.51 -23.80 22.16
N LEU A 86 14.87 -24.70 22.90
CA LEU A 86 13.91 -24.33 23.94
C LEU A 86 14.63 -23.64 25.11
N ASP A 87 13.90 -22.80 25.84
CA ASP A 87 14.31 -22.34 27.17
C ASP A 87 13.60 -23.18 28.24
N GLU A 88 14.33 -24.00 28.98
CA GLU A 88 13.76 -24.90 29.98
C GLU A 88 12.95 -24.17 31.07
N ARG A 89 13.25 -22.90 31.35
CA ARG A 89 12.51 -22.08 32.32
C ARG A 89 11.07 -21.79 31.86
N ALA A 90 10.80 -21.92 30.57
CA ALA A 90 9.54 -21.61 29.93
C ALA A 90 9.00 -22.78 29.10
N ALA A 91 9.38 -24.02 29.43
CA ALA A 91 9.06 -25.20 28.61
C ALA A 91 7.57 -25.31 28.26
N ASP A 92 6.68 -25.04 29.21
CA ASP A 92 5.22 -25.12 29.03
C ASP A 92 4.59 -23.86 28.39
N PHE A 93 5.38 -22.81 28.14
CA PHE A 93 4.89 -21.49 27.72
C PHE A 93 5.54 -20.99 26.43
N GLN A 94 6.13 -21.90 25.65
CA GLN A 94 6.71 -21.60 24.35
C GLN A 94 6.42 -22.75 23.38
N TRP A 95 6.32 -22.42 22.10
CA TRP A 95 6.34 -23.42 21.05
C TRP A 95 7.78 -23.86 20.75
N GLY A 96 7.95 -25.05 20.16
CA GLY A 96 9.25 -25.58 19.76
C GLY A 96 9.38 -25.75 18.26
N ALA A 97 10.41 -26.52 17.86
CA ALA A 97 10.64 -26.86 16.45
C ALA A 97 9.42 -27.54 15.80
N HIS A 98 8.61 -28.27 16.57
CA HIS A 98 7.39 -28.94 16.12
C HIS A 98 6.40 -28.01 15.42
N LEU A 99 6.28 -26.74 15.85
CA LEU A 99 5.38 -25.78 15.21
C LEU A 99 5.88 -25.42 13.81
N TYR A 100 7.19 -25.23 13.66
CA TYR A 100 7.85 -24.83 12.42
C TYR A 100 8.12 -26.00 11.46
N SER A 101 7.93 -27.24 11.91
CA SER A 101 8.01 -28.45 11.07
C SER A 101 6.65 -29.11 10.84
N ALA A 102 5.57 -28.55 11.39
CA ALA A 102 4.22 -29.07 11.21
C ALA A 102 3.80 -29.01 9.73
N GLN A 103 2.83 -29.84 9.34
CA GLN A 103 2.24 -29.78 8.01
C GLN A 103 1.71 -28.36 7.73
N LYS A 104 1.90 -27.83 6.52
CA LYS A 104 1.50 -26.45 6.14
C LYS A 104 2.20 -25.33 6.93
N SER A 105 3.21 -25.65 7.73
CA SER A 105 4.02 -24.67 8.42
C SER A 105 5.09 -24.11 7.49
N ASP A 106 4.68 -23.14 6.66
CA ASP A 106 5.61 -22.37 5.82
C ASP A 106 6.23 -21.19 6.62
N PHE A 107 6.19 -21.28 7.95
CA PHE A 107 6.65 -20.24 8.85
C PHE A 107 8.17 -20.22 8.97
N GLN A 108 8.73 -19.02 8.90
CA GLN A 108 10.06 -18.73 9.40
C GLN A 108 10.02 -18.45 10.91
N ARG A 109 11.16 -18.67 11.55
CA ARG A 109 11.38 -18.40 12.97
C ARG A 109 11.70 -16.91 13.16
N GLY A 110 10.65 -16.11 13.31
CA GLY A 110 10.73 -14.66 13.44
C GLY A 110 11.25 -14.25 14.81
N HIS A 111 12.40 -13.57 14.85
CA HIS A 111 12.99 -13.05 16.08
C HIS A 111 12.24 -11.79 16.54
N MET A 112 11.88 -11.71 17.83
CA MET A 112 11.36 -10.46 18.41
C MET A 112 12.51 -9.52 18.83
N THR A 113 13.45 -10.03 19.62
CA THR A 113 14.78 -9.43 19.75
C THR A 113 15.66 -9.95 18.64
N LYS A 114 16.07 -9.06 17.74
CA LYS A 114 16.94 -9.41 16.62
C LYS A 114 18.31 -9.85 17.13
N ARG A 115 18.94 -10.80 16.43
CA ARG A 115 20.28 -11.33 16.72
C ARG A 115 21.33 -10.26 17.00
N GLU A 116 21.38 -9.22 16.18
CA GLU A 116 22.42 -8.20 16.26
C GLU A 116 22.16 -7.15 17.36
N ASP A 117 20.92 -6.97 17.80
CA ASP A 117 20.57 -5.94 18.78
C ASP A 117 21.36 -6.07 20.11
N PRO A 118 21.46 -7.27 20.72
CA PRO A 118 22.27 -7.46 21.92
C PRO A 118 23.74 -7.78 21.61
N GLN A 119 24.21 -7.71 20.37
CA GLN A 119 25.55 -8.13 19.94
C GLN A 119 26.64 -7.08 20.27
N TRP A 120 26.75 -6.74 21.55
CA TRP A 120 27.71 -5.77 22.07
C TRP A 120 28.33 -6.25 23.38
N GLY A 121 29.52 -5.74 23.71
CA GLY A 121 30.23 -6.12 24.93
C GLY A 121 31.72 -5.75 24.89
N GLU A 122 32.40 -5.94 26.02
CA GLU A 122 33.85 -5.68 26.12
C GLU A 122 34.65 -6.60 25.18
N THR A 123 34.24 -7.87 25.06
CA THR A 123 34.85 -8.89 24.21
C THR A 123 33.90 -9.35 23.10
N VAL A 124 34.46 -9.92 22.04
CA VAL A 124 33.68 -10.53 20.95
C VAL A 124 32.89 -11.73 21.49
N GLU A 125 33.43 -12.46 22.46
CA GLU A 125 32.80 -13.62 23.09
C GLU A 125 31.51 -13.22 23.82
N ILE A 126 31.52 -12.13 24.57
CA ILE A 126 30.31 -11.61 25.24
C ILE A 126 29.23 -11.26 24.21
N ALA A 127 29.61 -10.54 23.15
CA ALA A 127 28.70 -10.16 22.08
C ALA A 127 28.16 -11.38 21.32
N ARG A 128 29.00 -12.41 21.11
CA ARG A 128 28.61 -13.69 20.46
C ARG A 128 27.60 -14.43 21.31
N GLU A 129 27.87 -14.60 22.60
CA GLU A 129 26.95 -15.29 23.52
C GLU A 129 25.60 -14.56 23.62
N ALA A 130 25.61 -13.22 23.58
CA ALA A 130 24.38 -12.43 23.55
C ALA A 130 23.58 -12.63 22.25
N ALA A 131 24.25 -12.69 21.10
CA ALA A 131 23.62 -13.02 19.82
C ALA A 131 23.05 -14.45 19.81
N GLN A 132 23.80 -15.43 20.30
CA GLN A 132 23.35 -16.82 20.43
C GLN A 132 22.09 -16.95 21.30
N ALA A 133 21.99 -16.15 22.37
CA ALA A 133 20.83 -16.16 23.26
C ALA A 133 19.51 -15.76 22.59
N THR A 134 19.56 -15.08 21.44
CA THR A 134 18.36 -14.71 20.67
C THR A 134 17.69 -15.89 19.96
N PHE A 135 18.40 -17.01 19.76
CA PHE A 135 17.92 -18.23 19.12
C PHE A 135 17.13 -19.15 20.07
N ARG A 136 16.39 -18.57 21.01
CA ARG A 136 15.48 -19.27 21.91
C ARG A 136 14.06 -19.16 21.39
N PHE A 137 13.30 -20.26 21.41
CA PHE A 137 11.91 -20.19 20.94
C PHE A 137 11.01 -19.27 21.77
N ALA A 138 11.35 -19.01 23.04
CA ALA A 138 10.72 -17.95 23.83
C ALA A 138 10.81 -16.55 23.18
N ASN A 139 11.83 -16.28 22.36
CA ASN A 139 12.01 -15.04 21.60
C ASN A 139 11.40 -15.10 20.18
N CYS A 140 10.63 -16.15 19.88
CA CYS A 140 10.23 -16.49 18.52
C CYS A 140 8.72 -16.43 18.32
N VAL A 141 8.29 -15.95 17.15
CA VAL A 141 6.90 -15.99 16.69
C VAL A 141 6.87 -16.43 15.22
N PRO A 142 5.88 -17.24 14.78
CA PRO A 142 5.69 -17.60 13.38
C PRO A 142 5.54 -16.37 12.48
N GLN A 143 6.44 -16.25 11.51
CA GLN A 143 6.41 -15.18 10.52
C GLN A 143 6.47 -15.78 9.11
N MET A 144 5.69 -15.23 8.19
CA MET A 144 5.81 -15.53 6.77
C MET A 144 7.14 -14.99 6.24
N GLY A 145 7.73 -15.67 5.24
CA GLY A 145 9.03 -15.30 4.69
C GLY A 145 9.07 -13.85 4.23
N GLU A 146 8.01 -13.39 3.57
CA GLU A 146 7.84 -12.03 3.07
C GLU A 146 8.01 -10.97 4.19
N LEU A 147 7.48 -11.24 5.39
CA LEU A 147 7.63 -10.34 6.54
C LEU A 147 9.05 -10.39 7.13
N ASN A 148 9.61 -11.60 7.27
CA ASN A 148 10.85 -11.82 8.01
C ASN A 148 12.12 -11.49 7.20
N THR A 149 12.08 -11.49 5.86
CA THR A 149 13.28 -11.26 5.02
C THR A 149 13.37 -9.88 4.35
N GLU A 150 12.26 -9.19 4.09
CA GLU A 150 12.30 -7.95 3.29
C GLU A 150 12.11 -6.68 4.14
N ASP A 151 10.92 -6.44 4.67
CA ASP A 151 10.59 -5.13 5.26
C ASP A 151 11.08 -4.99 6.71
N TRP A 152 10.90 -6.04 7.51
CA TRP A 152 11.33 -6.05 8.91
C TRP A 152 12.86 -6.00 9.03
N GLY A 153 13.57 -6.73 8.15
CA GLY A 153 15.03 -6.75 8.10
C GLY A 153 15.66 -5.41 7.71
N LYS A 154 15.04 -4.63 6.79
CA LYS A 154 15.50 -3.30 6.37
C LYS A 154 15.38 -2.27 7.50
N LEU A 155 14.23 -2.21 8.18
CA LEU A 155 14.00 -1.32 9.33
C LEU A 155 15.01 -1.59 10.45
N GLU A 156 15.21 -2.87 10.78
CA GLU A 156 16.15 -3.28 11.82
C GLU A 156 17.61 -2.99 11.46
N THR A 157 17.97 -3.11 10.18
CA THR A 157 19.31 -2.77 9.69
C THR A 157 19.55 -1.27 9.74
N TYR A 158 18.53 -0.43 9.56
CA TYR A 158 18.65 1.02 9.68
C TYR A 158 18.94 1.47 11.12
N ILE A 159 18.16 1.02 12.10
CA ILE A 159 18.30 1.41 13.53
C ILE A 159 19.71 1.08 14.05
N LEU A 160 20.20 -0.12 13.76
CA LEU A 160 21.48 -0.60 14.24
C LEU A 160 22.66 -0.03 13.43
N THR A 161 22.64 -0.17 12.10
CA THR A 161 23.83 0.01 11.25
C THR A 161 23.98 1.41 10.67
N LYS A 162 22.90 2.20 10.59
CA LYS A 162 22.93 3.57 10.03
C LYS A 162 22.84 4.66 11.09
N GLN A 163 22.29 4.36 12.27
CA GLN A 163 22.21 5.33 13.38
C GLN A 163 23.01 4.88 14.60
N SER A 164 22.64 3.77 15.25
CA SER A 164 23.18 3.44 16.57
C SER A 164 24.70 3.19 16.56
N VAL A 165 25.21 2.39 15.62
CA VAL A 165 26.63 2.06 15.54
C VAL A 165 27.49 3.25 15.05
N PRO A 166 27.15 3.95 13.94
CA PRO A 166 27.92 5.11 13.50
C PRO A 166 27.95 6.26 14.53
N GLU A 167 26.80 6.56 15.14
CA GLU A 167 26.66 7.66 16.12
C GLU A 167 26.95 7.23 17.56
N LYS A 168 27.32 5.95 17.78
CA LYS A 168 27.62 5.37 19.09
C LYS A 168 26.50 5.56 20.13
N LEU A 169 25.25 5.54 19.67
CA LEU A 169 24.08 5.77 20.51
C LEU A 169 23.77 4.56 21.37
N LYS A 170 23.16 4.85 22.52
CA LYS A 170 22.48 3.87 23.35
C LYS A 170 21.00 3.95 23.08
N VAL A 171 20.40 2.81 22.75
CA VAL A 171 19.00 2.71 22.35
C VAL A 171 18.33 1.60 23.13
N SER A 172 17.07 1.82 23.50
CA SER A 172 16.19 0.79 24.05
C SER A 172 15.09 0.45 23.05
N VAL A 173 14.89 -0.83 22.78
CA VAL A 173 13.92 -1.32 21.79
C VAL A 173 12.93 -2.26 22.45
N PHE A 174 11.65 -2.02 22.21
CA PHE A 174 10.58 -2.95 22.55
C PHE A 174 10.00 -3.54 21.27
N THR A 175 9.78 -4.86 21.24
CA THR A 175 9.22 -5.55 20.09
C THR A 175 8.18 -6.56 20.54
N GLY A 176 7.11 -6.75 19.78
CA GLY A 176 6.21 -7.87 20.03
C GLY A 176 5.16 -8.07 18.95
N PRO A 177 4.42 -9.18 19.00
CA PRO A 177 3.21 -9.35 18.24
C PRO A 177 2.03 -8.58 18.89
N VAL A 178 0.95 -8.41 18.13
CA VAL A 178 -0.37 -8.16 18.69
C VAL A 178 -1.05 -9.50 18.89
N LEU A 179 -1.25 -9.91 20.15
CA LEU A 179 -1.99 -11.13 20.49
C LEU A 179 -3.49 -10.81 20.52
N SER A 180 -4.13 -10.89 19.36
CA SER A 180 -5.56 -10.59 19.21
C SER A 180 -6.41 -11.82 19.53
N ALA A 181 -7.58 -11.60 20.14
CA ALA A 181 -8.58 -12.66 20.31
C ALA A 181 -9.18 -13.13 18.97
N ASN A 182 -9.02 -12.31 17.92
CA ASN A 182 -9.47 -12.60 16.55
C ASN A 182 -8.35 -13.13 15.65
N ASP A 183 -7.17 -13.43 16.21
CA ASP A 183 -6.10 -14.04 15.44
C ASP A 183 -6.61 -15.34 14.79
N PRO A 184 -6.32 -15.55 13.49
CA PRO A 184 -6.77 -16.74 12.79
C PRO A 184 -6.05 -17.97 13.33
N VAL A 185 -6.68 -19.12 13.14
CA VAL A 185 -6.19 -20.41 13.64
C VAL A 185 -5.38 -21.09 12.55
N PHE A 186 -4.20 -21.58 12.90
CA PHE A 186 -3.37 -22.40 12.02
C PHE A 186 -4.14 -23.66 11.60
N VAL A 187 -4.13 -24.00 10.32
CA VAL A 187 -4.91 -25.14 9.78
C VAL A 187 -4.45 -26.50 10.33
N THR A 188 -3.25 -26.56 10.88
CA THR A 188 -2.66 -27.78 11.43
C THR A 188 -2.59 -27.65 12.95
N GLU A 189 -3.18 -28.61 13.65
CA GLU A 189 -2.98 -28.75 15.09
C GLU A 189 -1.54 -29.15 15.38
N VAL A 190 -0.99 -28.61 16.45
CA VAL A 190 0.38 -28.87 16.87
C VAL A 190 0.32 -29.49 18.25
N ASP A 191 0.83 -30.72 18.37
CA ASP A 191 0.75 -31.54 19.58
C ASP A 191 -0.70 -31.70 20.12
N GLY A 192 -1.69 -31.69 19.23
CA GLY A 192 -3.12 -31.80 19.58
C GLY A 192 -3.77 -30.49 20.03
N TYR A 193 -3.10 -29.35 19.83
CA TYR A 193 -3.60 -28.03 20.18
C TYR A 193 -3.81 -27.16 18.94
N GLU A 194 -4.91 -26.40 18.93
CA GLU A 194 -5.11 -25.31 17.97
C GLU A 194 -4.15 -24.15 18.28
N VAL A 195 -3.45 -23.66 17.25
CA VAL A 195 -2.49 -22.55 17.39
C VAL A 195 -3.05 -21.30 16.73
N GLN A 196 -3.26 -20.23 17.51
CA GLN A 196 -3.63 -18.92 16.97
C GLN A 196 -2.38 -18.16 16.51
N ILE A 197 -2.35 -17.75 15.25
CA ILE A 197 -1.19 -17.10 14.63
C ILE A 197 -1.36 -15.59 14.65
N PRO A 198 -0.46 -14.83 15.32
CA PRO A 198 -0.52 -13.37 15.31
C PRO A 198 -0.41 -12.80 13.90
N THR A 199 -1.27 -11.84 13.56
CA THR A 199 -1.26 -11.20 12.23
C THR A 199 -0.51 -9.87 12.18
N LEU A 200 -0.19 -9.27 13.33
CA LEU A 200 0.45 -7.96 13.44
C LEU A 200 1.63 -8.01 14.39
N PHE A 201 2.66 -7.22 14.07
CA PHE A 201 3.90 -7.07 14.82
C PHE A 201 4.26 -5.60 14.95
N TRP A 202 4.82 -5.22 16.09
CA TRP A 202 5.17 -3.85 16.39
C TRP A 202 6.58 -3.74 16.96
N LYS A 203 7.20 -2.57 16.75
CA LYS A 203 8.50 -2.21 17.31
C LYS A 203 8.47 -0.76 17.77
N ILE A 204 9.02 -0.49 18.95
CA ILE A 204 9.16 0.87 19.48
C ILE A 204 10.61 1.09 19.86
N VAL A 205 11.18 2.18 19.35
CA VAL A 205 12.58 2.55 19.55
C VAL A 205 12.63 3.80 20.42
N TYR A 206 13.32 3.72 21.55
CA TYR A 206 13.63 4.84 22.44
C TYR A 206 15.06 5.29 22.24
N TYR A 207 15.25 6.59 22.00
CA TYR A 207 16.56 7.20 21.77
C TYR A 207 16.62 8.58 22.43
N LEU A 208 17.84 9.06 22.69
CA LEU A 208 18.07 10.46 23.03
C LEU A 208 18.36 11.22 21.75
N ASP A 209 17.66 12.33 21.51
CA ASP A 209 17.96 13.21 20.39
C ASP A 209 19.24 14.05 20.64
N GLU A 210 19.61 14.89 19.68
CA GLU A 210 20.78 15.77 19.78
C GLU A 210 20.73 16.74 20.97
N THR A 211 19.55 17.01 21.52
CA THR A 211 19.34 17.87 22.69
C THR A 211 19.43 17.10 24.01
N GLY A 212 19.54 15.77 23.95
CA GLY A 212 19.47 14.87 25.11
C GLY A 212 18.04 14.59 25.56
N THR A 213 17.02 14.93 24.77
CA THR A 213 15.61 14.67 25.08
C THR A 213 15.24 13.24 24.70
N LEU A 214 14.54 12.53 25.59
CA LEU A 214 14.05 11.19 25.32
C LEU A 214 12.91 11.24 24.30
N SER A 215 13.13 10.59 23.16
CA SER A 215 12.18 10.46 22.05
C SER A 215 11.85 8.99 21.78
N ARG A 216 10.69 8.74 21.16
CA ARG A 216 10.26 7.40 20.73
C ARG A 216 9.65 7.39 19.33
N ALA A 217 9.89 6.31 18.60
CA ALA A 217 9.27 6.03 17.31
C ALA A 217 8.66 4.64 17.29
N GLY A 218 7.45 4.51 16.76
CA GLY A 218 6.70 3.24 16.69
C GLY A 218 6.51 2.77 15.27
N PHE A 219 6.61 1.46 15.07
CA PHE A 219 6.42 0.78 13.80
C PHE A 219 5.43 -0.37 13.98
N LEU A 220 4.61 -0.61 12.96
CA LEU A 220 3.64 -1.69 12.89
C LEU A 220 3.70 -2.33 11.51
N MET A 221 3.71 -3.66 11.45
CA MET A 221 3.67 -4.46 10.22
C MET A 221 2.72 -5.64 10.41
N GLY A 222 2.09 -6.11 9.34
CA GLY A 222 1.15 -7.23 9.38
C GLY A 222 1.50 -8.34 8.40
N GLN A 223 0.94 -9.54 8.57
CA GLN A 223 1.13 -10.69 7.67
C GLN A 223 -0.19 -11.37 7.30
N GLU A 224 -1.34 -10.75 7.58
CA GLU A 224 -2.65 -11.38 7.42
C GLU A 224 -2.88 -11.89 5.98
N ASN A 225 -2.57 -11.05 4.99
CA ASN A 225 -2.77 -11.37 3.58
C ASN A 225 -1.99 -12.63 3.18
N ALA A 226 -0.70 -12.68 3.50
CA ALA A 226 0.16 -13.83 3.21
C ALA A 226 -0.35 -15.14 3.85
N LEU A 227 -0.85 -15.07 5.10
CA LEU A 227 -1.39 -16.23 5.81
C LEU A 227 -2.63 -16.82 5.13
N PHE A 228 -3.58 -15.97 4.72
CA PHE A 228 -4.83 -16.40 4.10
C PHE A 228 -4.65 -16.81 2.63
N GLU A 229 -3.83 -16.10 1.87
CA GLU A 229 -3.54 -16.43 0.46
C GLU A 229 -2.94 -17.83 0.32
N LYS A 230 -2.00 -18.19 1.22
CA LYS A 230 -1.38 -19.52 1.23
C LYS A 230 -2.24 -20.58 1.92
N LYS A 231 -3.42 -20.21 2.43
CA LYS A 231 -4.36 -21.09 3.15
C LYS A 231 -3.69 -21.79 4.34
N ILE A 232 -2.80 -21.06 5.03
CA ILE A 232 -2.09 -21.54 6.23
C ILE A 232 -2.98 -21.39 7.45
N VAL A 233 -3.91 -20.43 7.44
CA VAL A 233 -4.81 -20.16 8.56
C VAL A 233 -6.27 -20.13 8.12
N VAL A 234 -7.18 -20.33 9.08
CA VAL A 234 -8.63 -20.21 8.92
C VAL A 234 -9.21 -19.27 9.97
N ARG A 235 -10.30 -18.59 9.64
CA ARG A 235 -11.05 -17.79 10.61
C ARG A 235 -11.79 -18.72 11.59
N ARG A 236 -11.83 -18.36 12.87
CA ARG A 236 -12.49 -19.14 13.93
C ARG A 236 -14.02 -19.23 13.68
N THR A 237 -14.49 -20.42 13.27
CA THR A 237 -15.86 -20.94 13.01
C THR A 237 -17.05 -20.03 12.63
N LYS A 238 -17.57 -20.30 11.42
CA LYS A 238 -18.95 -20.44 10.86
C LYS A 238 -20.19 -19.71 11.43
N ALA A 239 -20.36 -19.43 12.72
CA ALA A 239 -21.56 -18.72 13.21
C ALA A 239 -21.51 -17.20 12.94
N ALA A 240 -20.30 -16.65 12.76
CA ALA A 240 -20.07 -15.25 12.40
C ALA A 240 -20.18 -14.97 10.89
N ILE A 241 -20.46 -15.99 10.05
CA ILE A 241 -20.50 -15.83 8.59
C ILE A 241 -21.76 -15.09 8.12
N ALA A 242 -22.85 -15.09 8.91
CA ALA A 242 -24.10 -14.40 8.54
C ALA A 242 -24.13 -12.89 8.86
N GLU A 243 -23.24 -12.38 9.73
CA GLU A 243 -23.09 -10.95 10.02
C GLU A 243 -21.88 -10.30 9.33
N ALA A 244 -20.97 -11.10 8.76
CA ALA A 244 -19.75 -10.62 8.11
C ALA A 244 -19.90 -10.36 6.60
N ALA A 245 -21.12 -10.37 6.07
CA ALA A 245 -21.42 -9.99 4.68
C ALA A 245 -21.16 -8.49 4.38
N ASP A 246 -20.61 -7.73 5.33
CA ASP A 246 -20.37 -6.28 5.22
C ASP A 246 -18.90 -5.86 5.42
N PHE A 247 -17.93 -6.76 5.25
CA PHE A 247 -16.51 -6.41 5.24
C PHE A 247 -15.83 -6.81 3.93
N SER A 248 -16.19 -6.09 2.85
CA SER A 248 -15.33 -5.94 1.69
C SER A 248 -14.14 -5.04 2.05
N VAL A 249 -12.91 -5.46 1.79
CA VAL A 249 -11.82 -4.50 1.62
C VAL A 249 -10.71 -5.06 0.70
N SER A 250 -10.53 -4.40 -0.45
CA SER A 250 -9.34 -4.49 -1.31
C SER A 250 -8.43 -3.30 -0.99
N TYR A 251 -7.13 -3.51 -0.77
CA TYR A 251 -6.20 -2.44 -0.39
C TYR A 251 -5.10 -2.14 -1.41
N PHE A 252 -4.77 -0.85 -1.39
CA PHE A 252 -3.74 -0.05 -2.04
C PHE A 252 -2.30 -0.58 -1.92
N GLN A 253 -1.46 -0.21 -2.88
CA GLN A 253 0.01 -0.18 -2.74
C GLN A 253 0.56 1.20 -3.08
N ASP A 254 1.37 1.73 -2.18
CA ASP A 254 2.80 2.03 -2.34
C ASP A 254 3.18 2.97 -1.20
N PHE A 255 4.41 2.84 -0.67
CA PHE A 255 5.27 3.99 -0.44
C PHE A 255 6.71 3.66 -0.08
N GLU A 256 7.47 4.74 0.00
CA GLU A 256 8.81 4.93 0.56
C GLU A 256 8.95 4.31 1.98
N ASP A 257 9.18 3.00 2.02
CA ASP A 257 9.39 1.99 3.08
C ASP A 257 9.47 2.38 4.58
N ALA A 258 9.76 3.61 5.01
CA ALA A 258 9.86 3.97 6.43
C ALA A 258 8.57 4.55 7.03
N ALA A 259 7.84 5.40 6.30
CA ALA A 259 6.68 6.10 6.87
C ALA A 259 5.32 5.38 6.65
N ILE A 260 5.27 4.22 5.96
CA ILE A 260 4.07 3.35 5.92
C ILE A 260 3.87 2.68 7.25
N TYR A 261 4.96 2.10 7.74
CA TYR A 261 4.95 1.27 8.93
C TYR A 261 5.10 2.12 10.19
N GLN A 262 5.62 3.35 10.08
CA GLN A 262 5.64 4.26 11.22
C GLN A 262 4.21 4.64 11.60
N VAL A 263 3.88 4.46 12.88
CA VAL A 263 2.55 4.73 13.44
C VAL A 263 2.67 5.44 14.78
N ASN A 264 1.60 6.14 15.18
CA ASN A 264 1.50 6.69 16.53
C ASN A 264 1.65 5.57 17.58
N ILE A 265 2.32 5.86 18.70
CA ILE A 265 2.43 4.88 19.79
C ILE A 265 1.05 4.55 20.36
N SER A 266 0.12 5.51 20.36
CA SER A 266 -1.26 5.29 20.77
C SER A 266 -1.99 4.22 19.94
N THR A 267 -1.62 4.02 18.67
CA THR A 267 -2.13 2.92 17.83
C THR A 267 -1.62 1.58 18.34
N ILE A 268 -0.32 1.47 18.62
CA ILE A 268 0.28 0.25 19.19
C ILE A 268 -0.33 -0.06 20.56
N GLU A 269 -0.51 0.94 21.43
CA GLU A 269 -1.16 0.76 22.74
C GLU A 269 -2.60 0.24 22.61
N LYS A 270 -3.39 0.78 21.67
CA LYS A 270 -4.77 0.35 21.43
C LYS A 270 -4.84 -1.10 20.94
N LEU A 271 -3.93 -1.52 20.06
CA LEU A 271 -3.90 -2.86 19.49
C LEU A 271 -3.33 -3.89 20.47
N SER A 272 -2.12 -3.64 21.00
CA SER A 272 -1.41 -4.54 21.92
C SER A 272 -1.97 -4.57 23.34
N LYS A 273 -2.78 -3.57 23.72
CA LYS A 273 -3.27 -3.31 25.10
C LYS A 273 -2.17 -3.01 26.13
N LEU A 274 -0.92 -2.84 25.68
CA LEU A 274 0.19 -2.39 26.50
C LEU A 274 0.16 -0.87 26.65
N LYS A 275 0.79 -0.37 27.72
CA LYS A 275 1.10 1.05 27.88
C LYS A 275 2.60 1.27 27.92
N PHE A 276 3.09 2.19 27.09
CA PHE A 276 4.53 2.41 26.93
C PHE A 276 5.01 3.67 27.65
N PRO A 277 6.24 3.70 28.18
CA PRO A 277 6.80 4.89 28.83
C PRO A 277 6.67 6.15 27.97
N PRO A 278 6.19 7.29 28.49
CA PRO A 278 6.03 8.50 27.70
C PRO A 278 7.40 9.05 27.27
N ALA A 279 7.45 9.58 26.05
CA ALA A 279 8.60 10.26 25.46
C ALA A 279 8.10 11.17 24.33
N LEU A 280 8.96 12.05 23.81
CA LEU A 280 8.62 12.88 22.66
C LEU A 280 8.35 12.00 21.42
N GLU A 281 7.29 12.30 20.68
CA GLU A 281 6.93 11.63 19.41
C GLU A 281 7.05 12.64 18.27
N PRO A 282 8.17 12.64 17.50
CA PRO A 282 8.36 13.57 16.38
C PRO A 282 7.40 13.31 15.21
N TYR A 283 6.86 12.09 15.11
CA TYR A 283 5.92 11.67 14.08
C TYR A 283 4.49 11.70 14.61
N HIS A 284 3.56 12.19 13.77
CA HIS A 284 2.13 12.17 14.05
C HIS A 284 1.34 11.73 12.82
N ASP A 285 0.40 10.82 13.02
CA ASP A 285 -0.48 10.27 12.00
C ASP A 285 -1.96 10.43 12.39
N ASP A 286 -2.68 11.27 11.65
CA ASP A 286 -4.10 11.55 11.87
C ASP A 286 -5.05 10.52 11.21
N ARG A 287 -4.51 9.50 10.51
CA ARG A 287 -5.33 8.49 9.82
C ARG A 287 -6.16 7.65 10.81
N PRO A 288 -7.38 7.23 10.43
CA PRO A 288 -8.17 6.29 11.23
C PRO A 288 -7.46 4.94 11.42
N LEU A 289 -7.61 4.31 12.59
CA LEU A 289 -6.95 3.05 12.96
C LEU A 289 -7.11 1.93 11.91
N LYS A 290 -8.30 1.78 11.32
CA LYS A 290 -8.57 0.78 10.28
C LYS A 290 -7.66 0.99 9.06
N LEU A 291 -7.53 2.25 8.61
CA LEU A 291 -6.69 2.61 7.48
C LEU A 291 -5.20 2.34 7.73
N VAL A 292 -4.76 2.50 8.99
CA VAL A 292 -3.39 2.22 9.40
C VAL A 292 -3.14 0.71 9.35
N VAL A 293 -4.01 -0.09 9.97
CA VAL A 293 -3.88 -1.57 10.01
C VAL A 293 -3.88 -2.19 8.61
N ASP A 294 -4.69 -1.65 7.71
CA ASP A 294 -4.78 -2.15 6.34
C ASP A 294 -3.53 -1.79 5.51
N LYS A 295 -2.91 -0.63 5.76
CA LYS A 295 -1.69 -0.19 5.03
C LYS A 295 -0.40 -0.85 5.48
N VAL A 296 -0.38 -1.47 6.66
CA VAL A 296 0.83 -2.09 7.22
C VAL A 296 0.95 -3.58 6.92
N GLN A 297 0.00 -4.19 6.21
CA GLN A 297 0.04 -5.62 5.87
C GLN A 297 1.12 -5.91 4.82
N VAL A 298 1.97 -6.89 5.08
CA VAL A 298 2.85 -7.47 4.08
C VAL A 298 2.07 -8.39 3.15
N GLY A 299 2.36 -8.25 1.87
CA GLY A 299 1.81 -8.94 0.71
C GLY A 299 2.71 -8.53 -0.46
N PRO A 300 2.41 -8.91 -1.72
CA PRO A 300 3.31 -8.61 -2.83
C PRO A 300 3.35 -7.11 -3.15
N HIS A 301 4.01 -6.31 -2.32
CA HIS A 301 4.53 -5.00 -2.67
C HIS A 301 5.51 -5.20 -3.83
N ILE A 302 5.25 -4.51 -4.93
CA ILE A 302 6.04 -4.63 -6.16
C ILE A 302 7.48 -4.23 -5.85
N ALA A 303 8.39 -5.20 -5.97
CA ALA A 303 9.81 -4.95 -6.06
C ALA A 303 10.09 -3.97 -7.22
N ALA A 304 10.59 -2.78 -6.90
CA ALA A 304 11.28 -1.91 -7.83
C ALA A 304 12.23 -0.95 -7.09
N ILE A 305 13.49 -1.34 -6.97
CA ILE A 305 14.59 -0.46 -7.38
C ILE A 305 15.30 -1.23 -8.48
N SER A 306 15.31 -0.68 -9.69
CA SER A 306 16.08 -1.22 -10.81
C SER A 306 17.56 -0.90 -10.59
N ASP A 307 18.37 -1.93 -10.44
CA ASP A 307 19.83 -1.87 -10.55
C ASP A 307 20.21 -1.47 -11.98
N GLN A 308 20.27 -0.17 -12.30
CA GLN A 308 21.06 0.31 -13.44
C GLN A 308 21.43 1.79 -13.48
N GLU A 309 20.96 2.66 -12.57
CA GLU A 309 21.45 4.06 -12.48
C GLU A 309 22.40 4.34 -11.31
N ALA A 310 22.79 3.33 -10.53
CA ALA A 310 23.74 3.45 -9.41
C ALA A 310 25.22 3.33 -9.82
N LEU A 311 25.53 3.33 -11.12
CA LEU A 311 26.89 2.99 -11.60
C LEU A 311 27.78 4.17 -11.98
N ASN A 312 27.36 5.44 -11.85
CA ASN A 312 28.23 6.57 -12.24
C ASN A 312 28.06 7.88 -11.45
N MET A 313 27.72 7.86 -10.15
CA MET A 313 27.83 9.06 -9.29
C MET A 313 28.26 8.66 -7.87
N ASP A 314 29.21 9.41 -7.31
CA ASP A 314 29.79 9.20 -5.98
C ASP A 314 28.70 9.23 -4.87
N GLU A 315 28.67 8.19 -4.03
CA GLU A 315 27.62 7.88 -3.05
C GLU A 315 27.40 8.96 -1.97
N ASN A 316 28.30 9.95 -1.87
CA ASN A 316 28.25 11.02 -0.86
C ASN A 316 27.41 12.26 -1.25
N GLU A 317 27.04 12.47 -2.51
CA GLU A 317 26.35 13.72 -2.92
C GLU A 317 24.82 13.60 -3.00
N THR A 318 24.28 12.44 -3.37
CA THR A 318 22.83 12.23 -3.52
C THR A 318 22.07 12.36 -2.19
N PHE A 319 22.69 11.97 -1.07
CA PHE A 319 22.06 12.03 0.26
C PHE A 319 22.12 13.40 0.95
N ARG A 320 22.99 14.32 0.49
CA ARG A 320 23.04 15.70 1.04
C ARG A 320 21.82 16.54 0.65
N PHE A 321 21.14 16.20 -0.44
CA PHE A 321 20.03 16.99 -0.98
C PHE A 321 18.66 16.66 -0.35
N GLN A 322 18.50 15.50 0.32
CA GLN A 322 17.19 14.99 0.75
C GLN A 322 16.84 15.18 2.24
N PHE A 323 17.73 15.73 3.08
CA PHE A 323 17.43 15.97 4.51
C PHE A 323 17.79 17.37 5.03
N SER A 324 17.78 18.38 4.14
CA SER A 324 17.82 19.80 4.55
C SER A 324 16.60 20.25 5.38
N ASN A 325 15.53 19.45 5.46
CA ASN A 325 14.29 19.80 6.19
C ASN A 325 14.23 19.35 7.67
N MET A 326 15.33 18.87 8.27
CA MET A 326 15.46 18.80 9.74
C MET A 326 16.13 20.05 10.35
N LYS A 327 16.46 21.06 9.55
CA LYS A 327 16.95 22.36 10.02
C LYS A 327 16.05 23.48 9.53
N THR A 328 15.03 23.87 10.29
CA THR A 328 14.52 25.25 10.14
C THR A 328 13.94 25.80 11.43
N ILE A 329 14.74 26.57 12.18
CA ILE A 329 14.33 27.87 12.73
C ILE A 329 15.57 28.78 12.82
N ALA A 330 15.70 29.73 11.89
CA ALA A 330 16.29 31.04 12.15
C ALA A 330 15.89 32.04 11.04
N LEU A 331 15.11 33.05 11.40
CA LEU A 331 15.00 34.35 10.73
C LEU A 331 14.95 35.43 11.85
N PRO A 332 15.27 36.72 11.63
CA PRO A 332 15.66 37.42 10.39
C PRO A 332 16.87 38.40 10.54
N ASN A 333 17.44 38.95 9.44
CA ASN A 333 17.53 40.42 9.22
C ASN A 333 18.28 40.88 7.94
N ALA A 334 17.76 42.00 7.40
CA ALA A 334 18.40 43.13 6.71
C ALA A 334 18.79 43.07 5.20
N ALA A 335 17.88 43.62 4.39
CA ALA A 335 18.02 44.69 3.39
C ALA A 335 19.18 44.67 2.35
N THR A 336 18.84 44.64 1.05
CA THR A 336 19.23 45.69 0.06
C THR A 336 18.51 45.54 -1.30
N THR A 337 17.81 46.62 -1.68
CA THR A 337 17.53 47.26 -2.99
C THR A 337 17.53 46.50 -4.34
N ALA A 338 16.46 46.77 -5.11
CA ALA A 338 16.11 46.40 -6.51
C ALA A 338 17.05 46.99 -7.61
N PRO A 339 16.88 46.78 -8.97
CA PRO A 339 15.63 46.94 -9.74
C PRO A 339 15.33 46.02 -10.97
N ALA A 340 14.02 45.96 -11.27
CA ALA A 340 13.29 45.95 -12.56
C ALA A 340 13.82 45.26 -13.84
N GLY A 341 12.96 44.40 -14.43
CA GLY A 341 13.01 44.09 -15.87
C GLY A 341 12.14 42.91 -16.35
N VAL A 342 11.00 43.25 -16.97
CA VAL A 342 10.24 42.51 -18.01
C VAL A 342 9.34 41.32 -17.58
N ALA A 343 8.04 41.55 -17.75
CA ALA A 343 6.96 40.59 -17.60
C ALA A 343 6.84 39.64 -18.81
N THR A 344 6.70 38.35 -18.56
CA THR A 344 5.99 37.41 -19.45
C THR A 344 5.09 36.51 -18.61
N ALA A 345 3.83 36.38 -19.04
CA ALA A 345 2.79 35.67 -18.34
C ALA A 345 2.98 34.15 -18.45
N ALA A 346 3.44 33.53 -17.38
CA ALA A 346 3.40 32.09 -17.17
C ALA A 346 3.02 31.82 -15.70
N GLY A 347 1.71 31.74 -15.46
CA GLY A 347 1.10 31.17 -14.25
C GLY A 347 -0.17 30.51 -14.74
N ILE A 348 -0.51 29.26 -14.41
CA ILE A 348 -0.44 28.60 -13.11
C ILE A 348 -0.21 27.11 -13.41
N ALA A 349 0.97 26.57 -13.11
CA ALA A 349 1.21 25.12 -13.07
C ALA A 349 1.42 24.74 -11.59
N GLY A 350 0.33 24.71 -10.84
CA GLY A 350 0.31 24.08 -9.53
C GLY A 350 0.35 22.56 -9.73
N THR A 351 1.35 21.90 -9.18
CA THR A 351 1.48 20.45 -9.11
C THR A 351 0.34 19.87 -8.28
N VAL A 352 -0.77 19.53 -8.95
CA VAL A 352 -1.85 18.75 -8.33
C VAL A 352 -1.36 17.31 -8.21
N SER A 353 -0.90 16.95 -7.00
CA SER A 353 -0.63 15.58 -6.59
C SER A 353 -1.88 14.73 -6.80
N ALA A 354 -1.83 13.82 -7.80
CA ALA A 354 -2.89 12.85 -8.05
C ALA A 354 -2.81 11.74 -6.98
N SER A 355 -3.51 11.93 -5.87
CA SER A 355 -3.68 10.91 -4.83
C SER A 355 -4.90 10.03 -5.12
N ALA A 356 -4.81 8.74 -4.79
CA ALA A 356 -5.92 7.79 -4.96
C ALA A 356 -7.10 8.02 -3.99
N ALA A 357 -6.92 8.87 -2.97
CA ALA A 357 -7.98 9.35 -2.08
C ALA A 357 -8.45 10.79 -2.43
N GLY A 358 -7.90 11.36 -3.50
CA GLY A 358 -8.25 12.68 -4.01
C GLY A 358 -9.20 12.60 -5.21
N PRO A 359 -9.45 13.76 -5.86
CA PRO A 359 -10.44 13.89 -6.94
C PRO A 359 -10.15 12.95 -8.13
N ALA A 360 -8.86 12.77 -8.42
CA ALA A 360 -8.36 11.87 -9.45
C ALA A 360 -8.77 10.40 -9.20
N GLY A 361 -8.56 9.91 -7.97
CA GLY A 361 -8.83 8.53 -7.60
C GLY A 361 -10.32 8.21 -7.58
N GLN A 362 -11.14 9.15 -7.08
CA GLN A 362 -12.59 8.95 -7.09
C GLN A 362 -13.17 8.97 -8.51
N TYR A 363 -12.72 9.90 -9.36
CA TYR A 363 -13.13 9.96 -10.77
C TYR A 363 -12.78 8.67 -11.52
N THR A 364 -11.49 8.31 -11.53
CA THR A 364 -11.00 7.13 -12.25
C THR A 364 -11.62 5.83 -11.73
N GLY A 365 -11.82 5.71 -10.41
CA GLY A 365 -12.46 4.56 -9.79
C GLY A 365 -13.96 4.43 -10.09
N GLU A 366 -14.72 5.54 -10.11
CA GLU A 366 -16.14 5.54 -10.48
C GLU A 366 -16.36 5.21 -11.97
N MET A 367 -15.53 5.78 -12.87
CA MET A 367 -15.55 5.44 -14.30
C MET A 367 -15.29 3.94 -14.54
N ARG A 368 -14.28 3.37 -13.86
CA ARG A 368 -13.93 1.95 -13.96
C ARG A 368 -15.06 1.03 -13.51
N LYS A 369 -15.69 1.35 -12.37
CA LYS A 369 -16.82 0.55 -11.84
C LYS A 369 -18.05 0.61 -12.74
N HIS A 370 -18.30 1.75 -13.39
CA HIS A 370 -19.51 1.94 -14.18
C HIS A 370 -19.37 1.45 -15.63
N PHE A 371 -18.29 1.84 -16.31
CA PHE A 371 -18.10 1.56 -17.73
C PHE A 371 -17.19 0.36 -18.01
N GLY A 372 -16.41 -0.09 -17.01
CA GLY A 372 -15.37 -1.10 -17.24
C GLY A 372 -14.15 -0.58 -18.02
N TYR A 373 -14.01 0.74 -18.14
CA TYR A 373 -12.86 1.43 -18.74
C TYR A 373 -12.10 2.24 -17.68
N HIS A 374 -10.79 2.37 -17.84
CA HIS A 374 -10.01 3.34 -17.07
C HIS A 374 -10.25 4.75 -17.60
N ALA A 375 -10.12 5.76 -16.75
CA ALA A 375 -10.28 7.16 -17.15
C ALA A 375 -8.95 7.90 -17.19
N THR A 376 -8.84 8.83 -18.13
CA THR A 376 -7.64 9.63 -18.36
C THR A 376 -7.47 10.66 -17.26
N TRP A 377 -6.25 10.73 -16.70
CA TRP A 377 -5.90 11.71 -15.68
C TRP A 377 -4.48 12.26 -15.92
N LEU A 378 -4.26 13.56 -16.09
CA LEU A 378 -5.24 14.65 -16.09
C LEU A 378 -6.25 14.52 -17.25
N PRO A 379 -7.52 14.93 -17.13
CA PRO A 379 -8.55 14.53 -18.09
C PRO A 379 -8.42 15.14 -19.51
N ASN A 380 -7.43 16.02 -19.74
CA ASN A 380 -7.05 16.51 -21.06
C ASN A 380 -5.70 15.95 -21.56
N THR A 381 -5.12 14.97 -20.87
CA THR A 381 -3.87 14.36 -21.31
C THR A 381 -4.14 13.53 -22.57
N PRO A 382 -3.49 13.83 -23.72
CA PRO A 382 -3.71 13.05 -24.92
C PRO A 382 -3.09 11.66 -24.76
N LEU A 383 -3.91 10.62 -24.85
CA LEU A 383 -3.48 9.22 -24.90
C LEU A 383 -3.67 8.66 -26.31
N ALA A 384 -2.86 7.66 -26.66
CA ALA A 384 -2.95 6.97 -27.94
C ALA A 384 -2.97 5.44 -27.75
N LEU A 385 -3.56 4.74 -28.73
CA LEU A 385 -3.42 3.29 -28.83
C LEU A 385 -1.94 2.92 -28.91
N GLY A 386 -1.55 1.86 -28.19
CA GLY A 386 -0.17 1.40 -28.11
C GLY A 386 0.71 2.21 -27.16
N ASP A 387 0.17 3.20 -26.43
CA ASP A 387 0.92 3.83 -25.35
C ASP A 387 1.25 2.79 -24.28
N VAL A 388 2.51 2.80 -23.86
CA VAL A 388 3.05 1.91 -22.82
C VAL A 388 3.24 2.73 -21.56
N GLY A 389 2.71 2.24 -20.46
CA GLY A 389 2.70 2.95 -19.20
C GLY A 389 2.77 2.05 -17.99
N ILE A 390 2.69 2.67 -16.84
CA ILE A 390 2.50 2.02 -15.55
C ILE A 390 1.22 2.55 -14.91
N MET A 391 0.51 1.68 -14.19
CA MET A 391 -0.65 2.09 -13.40
C MET A 391 -0.19 2.46 -11.98
N LYS A 392 -0.54 3.67 -11.55
CA LYS A 392 -0.37 4.14 -10.17
C LYS A 392 -1.75 4.35 -9.55
N GLY A 393 -2.25 3.34 -8.84
CA GLY A 393 -3.67 3.28 -8.47
C GLY A 393 -4.55 3.10 -9.72
N ASP A 394 -5.59 3.94 -9.86
CA ASP A 394 -6.44 3.97 -11.07
C ASP A 394 -5.96 5.00 -12.12
N VAL A 395 -4.79 5.61 -11.94
CA VAL A 395 -4.20 6.59 -12.87
C VAL A 395 -3.12 5.93 -13.74
N PHE A 396 -3.24 6.10 -15.05
CA PHE A 396 -2.23 5.68 -16.03
C PHE A 396 -1.14 6.74 -16.20
N ILE A 397 0.12 6.34 -16.10
CA ILE A 397 1.29 7.18 -16.35
C ILE A 397 2.01 6.60 -17.57
N LYS A 398 2.01 7.34 -18.67
CA LYS A 398 2.73 6.97 -19.89
C LYS A 398 4.25 6.99 -19.66
N VAL A 399 4.94 5.94 -20.07
CA VAL A 399 6.41 5.83 -20.01
C VAL A 399 7.06 5.66 -21.38
N SER A 400 6.35 5.07 -22.34
CA SER A 400 6.83 4.79 -23.70
C SER A 400 5.64 4.51 -24.63
N ASP A 401 5.90 3.94 -25.80
CA ASP A 401 4.88 3.42 -26.71
C ASP A 401 5.43 2.16 -27.42
N LEU A 402 4.54 1.36 -27.99
CA LEU A 402 4.89 0.10 -28.66
C LEU A 402 5.87 0.33 -29.82
N ALA A 403 5.71 1.43 -30.57
CA ALA A 403 6.56 1.74 -31.71
C ALA A 403 8.02 2.00 -31.28
N ALA A 404 8.22 2.74 -30.18
CA ALA A 404 9.53 2.98 -29.59
C ALA A 404 10.20 1.69 -29.07
N ARG A 405 9.43 0.62 -28.86
CA ARG A 405 9.91 -0.71 -28.46
C ARG A 405 10.05 -1.70 -29.61
N GLY A 406 9.82 -1.24 -30.85
CA GLY A 406 9.90 -2.07 -32.05
C GLY A 406 8.73 -3.04 -32.20
N VAL A 407 7.59 -2.77 -31.54
CA VAL A 407 6.36 -3.55 -31.67
C VAL A 407 5.41 -2.81 -32.60
N SER A 408 5.04 -3.44 -33.71
CA SER A 408 4.06 -2.90 -34.65
C SER A 408 2.67 -3.48 -34.37
N PHE A 409 1.63 -2.68 -34.63
CA PHE A 409 0.24 -3.10 -34.51
C PHE A 409 -0.64 -2.35 -35.51
N GLN A 410 -1.79 -2.92 -35.86
CA GLN A 410 -2.82 -2.27 -36.68
C GLN A 410 -3.91 -1.67 -35.78
N LYS A 411 -4.39 -0.48 -36.15
CA LYS A 411 -5.51 0.20 -35.49
C LYS A 411 -6.80 -0.21 -36.18
N GLY A 412 -7.79 -0.58 -35.39
CA GLY A 412 -9.13 -0.90 -35.87
C GLY A 412 -10.18 -0.55 -34.82
N PHE A 413 -11.29 -1.27 -34.86
CA PHE A 413 -12.43 -1.09 -33.97
C PHE A 413 -12.86 -2.45 -33.40
N PRO A 414 -13.37 -2.52 -32.16
CA PRO A 414 -13.90 -3.76 -31.61
C PRO A 414 -15.09 -4.33 -32.41
N GLU A 415 -15.81 -3.46 -33.12
CA GLU A 415 -17.00 -3.80 -33.89
C GLU A 415 -16.81 -3.46 -35.38
N THR A 416 -17.40 -4.25 -36.27
CA THR A 416 -17.27 -4.12 -37.73
C THR A 416 -17.89 -2.85 -38.33
N ASN A 417 -18.65 -2.08 -37.56
CA ASN A 417 -19.24 -0.80 -37.98
C ASN A 417 -19.53 0.09 -36.75
N PRO A 418 -18.50 0.72 -36.17
CA PRO A 418 -18.62 1.46 -34.93
C PRO A 418 -19.48 2.71 -35.15
N LYS A 419 -20.46 2.93 -34.29
CA LYS A 419 -21.29 4.14 -34.32
C LYS A 419 -20.95 5.03 -33.14
N PRO A 420 -20.83 6.36 -33.34
CA PRO A 420 -20.70 7.28 -32.23
C PRO A 420 -21.88 7.15 -31.27
N ALA A 421 -21.58 7.15 -29.97
CA ALA A 421 -22.59 7.11 -28.92
C ALA A 421 -22.25 8.11 -27.82
N ASP A 422 -23.27 8.71 -27.21
CA ASP A 422 -23.07 9.56 -26.04
C ASP A 422 -23.00 8.69 -24.78
N ILE A 423 -22.11 9.06 -23.87
CA ILE A 423 -21.97 8.41 -22.56
C ILE A 423 -22.09 9.45 -21.46
N ASP A 424 -22.85 9.12 -20.41
CA ASP A 424 -23.06 9.99 -19.27
C ASP A 424 -22.94 9.23 -17.96
N TYR A 425 -22.49 9.95 -16.94
CA TYR A 425 -22.38 9.45 -15.58
C TYR A 425 -22.51 10.57 -14.55
N SER A 426 -23.19 10.26 -13.46
CA SER A 426 -23.20 11.08 -12.25
C SER A 426 -23.08 10.23 -10.99
N SER A 427 -22.37 10.73 -9.98
CA SER A 427 -22.20 10.02 -8.71
C SER A 427 -23.56 9.78 -8.04
N LYS A 428 -23.87 8.50 -7.81
CA LYS A 428 -25.20 8.06 -7.31
C LYS A 428 -25.58 8.72 -5.98
N GLY A 429 -26.76 9.33 -5.96
CA GLY A 429 -27.33 9.99 -4.79
C GLY A 429 -26.54 11.19 -4.29
N ALA A 430 -25.60 11.70 -5.10
CA ALA A 430 -24.73 12.81 -4.73
C ALA A 430 -24.89 14.06 -5.61
N VAL A 431 -25.63 13.95 -6.71
CA VAL A 431 -25.78 15.00 -7.72
C VAL A 431 -27.26 15.27 -8.00
N SER A 432 -27.65 16.54 -8.05
CA SER A 432 -28.92 17.01 -8.62
C SER A 432 -28.65 18.02 -9.75
N MET A 433 -29.47 17.98 -10.80
CA MET A 433 -29.40 18.94 -11.92
C MET A 433 -30.78 19.55 -12.14
N THR A 434 -30.83 20.88 -12.15
CA THR A 434 -32.06 21.66 -12.38
C THR A 434 -31.87 22.59 -13.56
N THR A 435 -32.80 22.56 -14.51
CA THR A 435 -32.79 23.45 -15.67
C THR A 435 -33.45 24.79 -15.31
N LYS A 436 -32.78 25.90 -15.64
CA LYS A 436 -33.30 27.26 -15.48
C LYS A 436 -33.57 27.85 -16.87
N LEU A 437 -34.83 27.99 -17.24
CA LEU A 437 -35.20 28.62 -18.51
C LEU A 437 -35.17 30.15 -18.41
N ALA A 438 -34.85 30.83 -19.51
CA ALA A 438 -34.96 32.29 -19.61
C ALA A 438 -36.40 32.76 -19.35
N GLY A 439 -36.55 33.88 -18.62
CA GLY A 439 -37.85 34.46 -18.25
C GLY A 439 -38.54 33.79 -17.05
N LYS A 440 -37.95 32.76 -16.45
CA LYS A 440 -38.39 32.19 -15.17
C LYS A 440 -37.57 32.77 -14.03
N ALA A 441 -38.23 32.99 -12.89
CA ALA A 441 -37.61 33.49 -11.66
C ALA A 441 -36.46 32.56 -11.24
N ALA A 442 -35.28 33.13 -10.99
CA ALA A 442 -34.14 32.37 -10.50
C ALA A 442 -34.34 31.98 -9.01
N PRO A 443 -33.85 30.80 -8.57
CA PRO A 443 -33.85 30.44 -7.15
C PRO A 443 -33.11 31.48 -6.30
N VAL A 444 -33.56 31.69 -5.07
CA VAL A 444 -32.94 32.65 -4.13
C VAL A 444 -31.47 32.30 -3.92
N GLY A 445 -30.57 33.25 -4.20
CA GLY A 445 -29.11 33.05 -4.11
C GLY A 445 -28.46 32.43 -5.36
N SER A 446 -29.15 32.41 -6.50
CA SER A 446 -28.57 32.04 -7.80
C SER A 446 -27.76 33.20 -8.42
N ALA A 447 -26.64 32.88 -9.06
CA ALA A 447 -25.90 33.80 -9.91
C ALA A 447 -26.53 33.95 -11.31
N LEU A 448 -27.47 33.05 -11.69
CA LEU A 448 -28.27 33.19 -12.89
C LEU A 448 -29.37 34.23 -12.63
N THR A 449 -29.51 35.22 -13.51
CA THR A 449 -30.58 36.22 -13.45
C THR A 449 -31.84 35.71 -14.15
N ASP A 450 -32.99 36.36 -13.96
CA ASP A 450 -34.26 35.95 -14.58
C ASP A 450 -34.21 35.87 -16.12
N VAL A 451 -33.33 36.64 -16.77
CA VAL A 451 -33.14 36.60 -18.23
C VAL A 451 -32.21 35.49 -18.70
N ASP A 452 -31.38 34.93 -17.82
CA ASP A 452 -30.41 33.89 -18.19
C ASP A 452 -31.11 32.53 -18.42
N ALA A 453 -30.60 31.73 -19.35
CA ALA A 453 -30.94 30.31 -19.40
C ALA A 453 -29.71 29.51 -18.94
N GLY A 454 -29.90 28.39 -18.25
CA GLY A 454 -28.77 27.64 -17.72
C GLY A 454 -29.14 26.39 -16.93
N VAL A 455 -28.13 25.83 -16.29
CA VAL A 455 -28.21 24.63 -15.46
C VAL A 455 -27.66 24.94 -14.09
N ILE A 456 -28.40 24.58 -13.06
CA ILE A 456 -27.97 24.58 -11.68
C ILE A 456 -27.68 23.14 -11.28
N ILE A 457 -26.46 22.89 -10.86
CA ILE A 457 -25.96 21.58 -10.46
C ILE A 457 -25.64 21.64 -8.97
N GLU A 458 -26.18 20.73 -8.17
CA GLU A 458 -25.89 20.66 -6.74
C GLU A 458 -25.24 19.32 -6.40
N PHE A 459 -24.16 19.38 -5.62
CA PHE A 459 -23.40 18.24 -5.14
C PHE A 459 -23.57 18.11 -3.64
N SER A 460 -24.16 17.02 -3.15
CA SER A 460 -24.34 16.79 -1.71
C SER A 460 -23.09 16.20 -1.05
N LYS A 461 -22.12 15.70 -1.82
CA LYS A 461 -20.88 15.08 -1.34
C LYS A 461 -19.64 15.74 -1.97
N GLU A 462 -18.56 15.78 -1.20
CA GLU A 462 -17.22 16.08 -1.71
C GLU A 462 -16.78 15.02 -2.71
N ASN A 463 -16.01 15.42 -3.73
CA ASN A 463 -15.51 14.60 -4.84
C ASN A 463 -16.60 13.93 -5.70
N ALA A 464 -17.86 14.33 -5.57
CA ALA A 464 -18.92 13.87 -6.46
C ALA A 464 -18.68 14.36 -7.89
N ILE A 465 -19.00 13.50 -8.86
CA ILE A 465 -18.64 13.63 -10.27
C ILE A 465 -19.89 13.80 -11.14
N ILE A 466 -19.77 14.65 -12.14
CA ILE A 466 -20.56 14.57 -13.37
C ILE A 466 -19.59 14.44 -14.54
N PHE A 467 -19.81 13.42 -15.35
CA PHE A 467 -19.08 13.15 -16.57
C PHE A 467 -20.09 12.97 -17.70
N GLN A 468 -19.96 13.76 -18.76
CA GLN A 468 -20.74 13.61 -19.98
C GLN A 468 -19.80 13.74 -21.17
N ALA A 469 -19.83 12.78 -22.08
CA ALA A 469 -19.04 12.80 -23.30
C ALA A 469 -19.91 12.43 -24.50
N ASN A 470 -19.85 13.25 -25.55
CA ASN A 470 -20.68 13.09 -26.75
C ASN A 470 -19.85 12.56 -27.92
N GLY A 471 -20.54 11.86 -28.83
CA GLY A 471 -19.92 11.35 -30.06
C GLY A 471 -18.78 10.38 -29.79
N THR A 472 -18.89 9.55 -28.74
CA THR A 472 -17.79 8.68 -28.33
C THR A 472 -17.62 7.49 -29.25
N LEU A 473 -16.38 7.14 -29.55
CA LEU A 473 -15.99 6.05 -30.44
C LEU A 473 -14.84 5.25 -29.82
N VAL A 474 -14.96 3.91 -29.81
CA VAL A 474 -13.95 3.02 -29.24
C VAL A 474 -13.01 2.53 -30.33
N HIS A 475 -11.75 2.95 -30.29
CA HIS A 475 -10.67 2.45 -31.15
C HIS A 475 -9.97 1.28 -30.44
N ALA A 476 -9.48 0.30 -31.19
CA ALA A 476 -8.78 -0.86 -30.63
C ALA A 476 -7.56 -1.27 -31.45
N ILE A 477 -6.67 -2.07 -30.85
CA ILE A 477 -5.66 -2.84 -31.57
C ILE A 477 -6.33 -4.10 -32.14
N GLU A 478 -6.21 -4.33 -33.45
CA GLU A 478 -6.89 -5.45 -34.13
C GLU A 478 -6.40 -6.82 -33.65
N ASP A 479 -5.08 -7.01 -33.63
CA ASP A 479 -4.46 -8.28 -33.22
C ASP A 479 -3.66 -8.10 -31.92
N THR A 480 -4.35 -8.28 -30.80
CA THR A 480 -3.72 -8.22 -29.48
C THR A 480 -2.87 -9.46 -29.16
N LEU A 481 -3.07 -10.57 -29.88
CA LEU A 481 -2.29 -11.80 -29.71
C LEU A 481 -0.90 -11.65 -30.33
N GLU A 482 -0.81 -11.09 -31.55
CA GLU A 482 0.46 -10.80 -32.22
C GLU A 482 1.28 -9.78 -31.42
N VAL A 483 0.63 -8.74 -30.91
CA VAL A 483 1.27 -7.77 -30.01
C VAL A 483 1.76 -8.46 -28.72
N GLY A 484 0.94 -9.35 -28.15
CA GLY A 484 1.32 -10.15 -26.98
C GLY A 484 2.56 -11.02 -27.22
N ALA A 485 2.64 -11.70 -28.36
CA ALA A 485 3.79 -12.53 -28.74
C ALA A 485 5.08 -11.70 -28.85
N GLN A 486 5.03 -10.53 -29.52
CA GLN A 486 6.16 -9.62 -29.62
C GLN A 486 6.63 -9.10 -28.24
N ILE A 487 5.68 -8.78 -27.35
CA ILE A 487 5.97 -8.34 -25.98
C ILE A 487 6.64 -9.46 -25.16
N ILE A 488 6.19 -10.71 -25.32
CA ILE A 488 6.79 -11.88 -24.65
C ILE A 488 8.26 -12.03 -25.05
N GLU A 489 8.61 -11.86 -26.34
CA GLU A 489 10.00 -11.91 -26.79
C GLU A 489 10.84 -10.75 -26.23
N LEU A 490 10.29 -9.54 -26.15
CA LEU A 490 10.96 -8.41 -25.48
C LEU A 490 11.17 -8.67 -23.99
N PHE A 491 10.22 -9.33 -23.31
CA PHE A 491 10.35 -9.72 -21.92
C PHE A 491 11.45 -10.78 -21.71
N LYS A 492 11.47 -11.83 -22.53
CA LYS A 492 12.55 -12.85 -22.52
C LYS A 492 13.93 -12.22 -22.76
N ALA A 493 14.00 -11.19 -23.59
CA ALA A 493 15.22 -10.43 -23.86
C ALA A 493 15.59 -9.39 -22.77
N GLY A 494 14.81 -9.28 -21.69
CA GLY A 494 15.03 -8.31 -20.61
C GLY A 494 14.76 -6.84 -20.98
N LYS A 495 14.07 -6.61 -22.11
CA LYS A 495 13.76 -5.26 -22.65
C LYS A 495 12.34 -4.78 -22.34
N TRP A 496 11.56 -5.61 -21.65
CA TRP A 496 10.19 -5.33 -21.24
C TRP A 496 10.01 -5.60 -19.75
N ASP A 497 9.38 -4.67 -19.03
CA ASP A 497 9.05 -4.85 -17.62
C ASP A 497 7.68 -5.51 -17.47
N LYS A 498 7.57 -6.52 -16.59
CA LYS A 498 6.30 -7.23 -16.32
C LYS A 498 5.19 -6.31 -15.83
N ASN A 499 5.52 -5.14 -15.27
CA ASN A 499 4.58 -4.16 -14.74
C ASN A 499 4.09 -3.15 -15.78
N TRP A 500 4.70 -3.12 -16.97
CA TRP A 500 4.20 -2.28 -18.04
C TRP A 500 2.88 -2.78 -18.59
N VAL A 501 2.00 -1.82 -18.85
CA VAL A 501 0.69 -2.01 -19.44
C VAL A 501 0.61 -1.28 -20.77
N VAL A 502 -0.20 -1.79 -21.67
CA VAL A 502 -0.37 -1.24 -23.02
C VAL A 502 -1.82 -0.81 -23.20
N ILE A 503 -2.04 0.41 -23.70
CA ILE A 503 -3.37 0.87 -24.12
C ILE A 503 -3.76 0.11 -25.39
N THR A 504 -4.77 -0.75 -25.26
CA THR A 504 -5.25 -1.65 -26.33
C THR A 504 -6.61 -1.25 -26.86
N GLU A 505 -7.42 -0.55 -26.06
CA GLU A 505 -8.62 0.13 -26.51
C GLU A 505 -8.62 1.58 -25.99
N LEU A 506 -9.14 2.51 -26.78
CA LEU A 506 -9.15 3.93 -26.48
C LEU A 506 -10.47 4.55 -26.94
N VAL A 507 -11.18 5.21 -26.03
CA VAL A 507 -12.42 5.92 -26.33
C VAL A 507 -12.05 7.36 -26.67
N SER A 508 -12.37 7.80 -27.89
CA SER A 508 -12.31 9.21 -28.30
C SER A 508 -13.68 9.86 -28.14
N ALA A 509 -13.75 11.12 -27.75
CA ALA A 509 -14.99 11.90 -27.66
C ALA A 509 -14.92 13.19 -28.48
N GLU A 510 -16.02 13.57 -29.12
CA GLU A 510 -16.14 14.85 -29.82
C GLU A 510 -16.20 16.02 -28.85
N SER A 511 -16.92 15.86 -27.74
CA SER A 511 -16.95 16.82 -26.64
C SER A 511 -17.10 16.14 -25.28
N GLU A 512 -16.51 16.73 -24.24
CA GLU A 512 -16.61 16.24 -22.85
C GLU A 512 -16.86 17.39 -21.87
N THR A 513 -17.73 17.14 -20.89
CA THR A 513 -17.87 17.93 -19.67
C THR A 513 -17.63 17.06 -18.44
N LEU A 514 -16.61 17.41 -17.66
CA LEU A 514 -16.23 16.77 -16.40
C LEU A 514 -16.20 17.81 -15.28
N LEU A 515 -17.02 17.59 -14.26
CA LEU A 515 -17.08 18.39 -13.04
C LEU A 515 -16.83 17.52 -11.83
N ILE A 516 -15.90 17.94 -10.96
CA ILE A 516 -15.62 17.27 -9.68
C ILE A 516 -15.76 18.28 -8.53
N ALA A 517 -16.67 17.98 -7.60
CA ALA A 517 -16.96 18.83 -6.45
C ALA A 517 -15.79 18.89 -5.45
N SER A 518 -15.36 20.09 -5.03
CA SER A 518 -14.27 20.22 -4.06
C SER A 518 -14.69 20.13 -2.59
N GLY A 519 -15.97 19.88 -2.31
CA GLY A 519 -16.56 19.95 -0.97
C GLY A 519 -18.01 19.51 -0.97
N LYS A 520 -18.61 19.42 0.23
CA LYS A 520 -20.02 19.03 0.41
C LYS A 520 -20.98 20.21 0.18
N ASN A 521 -22.20 19.91 -0.24
CA ASN A 521 -23.29 20.87 -0.46
C ASN A 521 -22.89 22.02 -1.40
N MET A 522 -22.21 21.66 -2.50
CA MET A 522 -21.70 22.61 -3.48
C MET A 522 -22.74 22.89 -4.56
N LYS A 523 -22.75 24.13 -5.06
CA LYS A 523 -23.61 24.54 -6.17
C LYS A 523 -22.76 25.08 -7.31
N VAL A 524 -23.02 24.60 -8.52
CA VAL A 524 -22.37 25.03 -9.76
C VAL A 524 -23.44 25.51 -10.73
N GLU A 525 -23.29 26.72 -11.26
CA GLU A 525 -24.28 27.33 -12.14
C GLU A 525 -23.67 27.61 -13.52
N LEU A 526 -24.16 26.89 -14.53
CA LEU A 526 -23.74 26.99 -15.92
C LEU A 526 -24.78 27.80 -16.71
N LYS A 527 -24.39 28.97 -17.21
CA LYS A 527 -25.19 29.78 -18.13
C LYS A 527 -25.06 29.25 -19.55
N ALA A 528 -26.18 28.98 -20.19
CA ALA A 528 -26.24 28.71 -21.62
C ALA A 528 -26.18 30.02 -22.42
N ASN A 529 -25.43 30.00 -23.53
CA ASN A 529 -25.40 31.10 -24.49
C ASN A 529 -26.47 30.96 -25.59
N ALA A 530 -27.16 29.81 -25.64
CA ALA A 530 -28.28 29.54 -26.52
C ALA A 530 -29.54 29.15 -25.73
N ASN A 531 -30.70 29.14 -26.40
CA ASN A 531 -31.94 28.68 -25.79
C ASN A 531 -31.87 27.18 -25.50
N ILE A 532 -32.06 26.83 -24.23
CA ILE A 532 -32.16 25.44 -23.79
C ILE A 532 -33.62 25.00 -23.76
N SER A 533 -33.87 23.76 -24.15
CA SER A 533 -35.17 23.10 -23.96
C SER A 533 -35.09 22.17 -22.75
N ALA A 534 -36.20 21.95 -22.04
CA ALA A 534 -36.22 21.08 -20.86
C ALA A 534 -36.15 19.57 -21.19
N ALA A 535 -36.12 19.21 -22.48
CA ALA A 535 -36.00 17.81 -22.92
C ALA A 535 -34.51 17.45 -23.03
N SER A 536 -34.08 16.47 -22.21
CA SER A 536 -32.72 15.92 -22.10
C SER A 536 -31.61 16.97 -22.02
N LEU A 537 -31.30 17.39 -20.80
CA LEU A 537 -30.25 18.36 -20.53
C LEU A 537 -28.85 17.72 -20.64
N ASN A 538 -28.15 18.00 -21.75
CA ASN A 538 -26.77 17.58 -21.98
C ASN A 538 -25.83 18.79 -21.83
N ILE A 539 -24.97 18.76 -20.81
CA ILE A 539 -23.99 19.83 -20.51
C ILE A 539 -22.66 19.66 -21.26
N ALA A 540 -22.48 18.58 -22.02
CA ALA A 540 -21.38 18.39 -22.97
C ALA A 540 -21.73 18.85 -24.40
N ASP A 541 -22.99 19.23 -24.66
CA ASP A 541 -23.40 19.75 -25.96
C ASP A 541 -22.81 21.15 -26.20
N THR A 542 -21.94 21.22 -27.21
CA THR A 542 -21.24 22.43 -27.61
C THR A 542 -22.18 23.50 -28.17
N GLN A 543 -23.37 23.13 -28.64
CA GLN A 543 -24.37 24.06 -29.20
C GLN A 543 -24.89 25.06 -28.16
N PHE A 544 -24.96 24.66 -26.88
CA PHE A 544 -25.43 25.53 -25.81
C PHE A 544 -24.36 26.51 -25.29
N GLY A 545 -23.08 26.25 -25.58
CA GLY A 545 -21.97 27.13 -25.23
C GLY A 545 -21.92 27.50 -23.74
N PHE A 546 -22.00 26.50 -22.85
CA PHE A 546 -22.11 26.75 -21.41
C PHE A 546 -20.91 27.53 -20.84
N THR A 547 -21.21 28.57 -20.06
CA THR A 547 -20.23 29.39 -19.32
C THR A 547 -20.53 29.34 -17.83
N LEU A 548 -19.51 29.39 -16.98
CA LEU A 548 -19.71 29.33 -15.52
C LEU A 548 -20.01 30.73 -14.98
N GLN A 549 -21.17 30.92 -14.35
CA GLN A 549 -21.62 32.25 -13.89
C GLN A 549 -21.47 32.43 -12.36
N GLY A 550 -21.33 31.34 -11.60
CA GLY A 550 -21.05 31.36 -10.17
C GLY A 550 -20.45 30.04 -9.68
N SER A 551 -19.41 30.12 -8.85
CA SER A 551 -18.82 28.95 -8.19
C SER A 551 -18.21 29.33 -6.85
N SER A 552 -18.65 28.70 -5.77
CA SER A 552 -17.71 28.31 -4.73
C SER A 552 -16.84 27.18 -5.30
N SER A 553 -15.54 27.20 -5.01
CA SER A 553 -14.54 26.11 -5.09
C SER A 553 -14.87 24.85 -5.94
N LEU A 554 -14.34 24.73 -7.17
CA LEU A 554 -14.27 23.43 -7.90
C LEU A 554 -12.81 22.96 -7.95
N GLN A 555 -12.57 21.66 -7.82
CA GLN A 555 -11.23 21.06 -7.83
C GLN A 555 -10.72 20.76 -9.23
N THR A 556 -11.60 20.37 -10.15
CA THR A 556 -11.26 20.12 -11.56
C THR A 556 -12.47 20.44 -12.42
N LYS A 557 -12.24 21.15 -13.53
CA LYS A 557 -13.30 21.64 -14.42
C LYS A 557 -12.86 21.52 -15.87
N ILE A 558 -13.59 20.71 -16.62
CA ILE A 558 -13.55 20.67 -18.09
C ILE A 558 -15.00 20.82 -18.56
N VAL A 559 -15.25 21.78 -19.44
CA VAL A 559 -16.60 22.05 -19.97
C VAL A 559 -16.50 22.10 -21.48
N ALA A 560 -17.18 21.17 -22.14
CA ALA A 560 -17.33 21.06 -23.59
C ALA A 560 -16.00 21.18 -24.37
N SER A 561 -14.96 20.46 -23.96
CA SER A 561 -13.66 20.44 -24.65
C SER A 561 -13.64 19.34 -25.73
N GLN A 562 -12.99 19.60 -26.88
CA GLN A 562 -13.00 18.72 -28.04
C GLN A 562 -11.73 17.86 -28.19
N GLY A 563 -11.85 16.74 -28.90
CA GLY A 563 -10.70 15.90 -29.30
C GLY A 563 -10.07 15.15 -28.14
N LEU A 564 -10.89 14.72 -27.18
CA LEU A 564 -10.44 14.11 -25.94
C LEU A 564 -10.44 12.59 -26.02
N THR A 565 -9.62 11.97 -25.17
CA THR A 565 -9.54 10.52 -25.01
C THR A 565 -9.92 10.15 -23.58
N PRO A 566 -11.20 10.29 -23.19
CA PRO A 566 -11.60 10.26 -21.79
C PRO A 566 -11.38 8.91 -21.12
N LEU A 567 -11.50 7.81 -21.88
CA LEU A 567 -11.50 6.45 -21.35
C LEU A 567 -10.60 5.53 -22.19
N PHE A 568 -10.04 4.49 -21.57
CA PHE A 568 -9.18 3.51 -22.25
C PHE A 568 -9.17 2.15 -21.54
N ARG A 569 -8.73 1.09 -22.24
CA ARG A 569 -8.42 -0.23 -21.65
C ARG A 569 -6.96 -0.59 -21.82
N LEU A 570 -6.52 -1.42 -20.89
CA LEU A 570 -5.14 -1.86 -20.76
C LEU A 570 -5.04 -3.37 -20.83
N MET A 571 -3.95 -3.85 -21.45
CA MET A 571 -3.50 -5.24 -21.30
C MET A 571 -2.12 -5.28 -20.66
N LYS A 572 -1.83 -6.38 -19.94
CA LYS A 572 -0.60 -6.59 -19.18
C LYS A 572 -0.13 -8.03 -19.37
N LEU A 573 1.18 -8.24 -19.41
CA LEU A 573 1.79 -9.57 -19.34
C LEU A 573 1.55 -10.20 -17.96
N ARG A 574 1.05 -11.44 -17.91
CA ARG A 574 0.85 -12.21 -16.67
C ARG A 574 1.73 -13.45 -16.67
N SER A 575 2.19 -13.85 -15.48
CA SER A 575 2.80 -15.16 -15.26
C SER A 575 2.10 -15.85 -14.10
N GLN A 576 1.70 -17.11 -14.29
CA GLN A 576 1.19 -17.98 -13.23
C GLN A 576 2.25 -19.05 -12.90
N LEU A 577 2.32 -19.46 -11.62
CA LEU A 577 3.20 -20.54 -11.19
C LEU A 577 2.82 -21.82 -11.97
N PHE A 578 3.75 -22.34 -12.78
CA PHE A 578 3.63 -23.55 -13.63
C PHE A 578 2.83 -23.45 -14.94
N SER A 579 2.64 -22.26 -15.53
CA SER A 579 2.10 -22.10 -16.91
C SER A 579 3.03 -21.20 -17.76
N PRO A 580 3.00 -21.31 -19.11
CA PRO A 580 3.79 -20.43 -19.98
C PRO A 580 3.41 -18.94 -19.79
N LEU A 581 4.34 -18.05 -20.13
CA LEU A 581 4.15 -16.60 -20.10
C LEU A 581 3.05 -16.19 -21.09
N GLU A 582 2.05 -15.42 -20.63
CA GLU A 582 0.88 -15.08 -21.45
C GLU A 582 0.45 -13.61 -21.30
N PHE A 583 -0.08 -13.05 -22.39
CA PHE A 583 -0.66 -11.70 -22.43
C PHE A 583 -2.19 -11.83 -22.39
N SER A 584 -2.80 -11.68 -21.22
CA SER A 584 -4.21 -12.05 -21.00
C SER A 584 -5.11 -10.87 -20.64
N ILE A 585 -6.37 -10.92 -21.09
CA ILE A 585 -7.47 -10.07 -20.61
C ILE A 585 -7.92 -10.56 -19.22
N ALA A 586 -8.25 -9.65 -18.30
CA ALA A 586 -8.76 -10.03 -16.98
C ALA A 586 -10.14 -10.71 -17.09
N GLY A 587 -10.23 -12.01 -16.77
CA GLY A 587 -11.49 -12.77 -16.75
C GLY A 587 -11.63 -13.82 -17.86
N VAL A 588 -10.65 -13.93 -18.76
CA VAL A 588 -10.59 -14.96 -19.81
C VAL A 588 -9.60 -16.05 -19.36
N SER A 589 -10.04 -17.32 -19.36
CA SER A 589 -9.23 -18.48 -18.95
C SER A 589 -8.24 -18.87 -20.06
N PRO A 590 -7.08 -19.49 -19.75
CA PRO A 590 -6.17 -20.05 -20.75
C PRO A 590 -6.85 -21.05 -21.71
N LEU A 591 -7.90 -21.72 -21.24
CA LEU A 591 -8.70 -22.65 -22.07
C LEU A 591 -9.56 -21.91 -23.11
N ASP A 592 -9.90 -20.64 -22.88
CA ASP A 592 -10.76 -19.84 -23.77
C ASP A 592 -9.97 -19.26 -24.96
N MET A 593 -8.63 -19.32 -24.91
CA MET A 593 -7.72 -18.78 -25.94
C MET A 593 -6.95 -19.85 -26.72
N LEU A 594 -7.29 -21.14 -26.55
CA LEU A 594 -6.68 -22.24 -27.29
C LEU A 594 -6.99 -22.14 -28.79
N THR A 595 -5.94 -22.07 -29.61
CA THR A 595 -6.09 -22.15 -31.07
C THR A 595 -6.17 -23.61 -31.54
N PRO A 596 -6.69 -23.87 -32.75
CA PRO A 596 -6.66 -25.21 -33.35
C PRO A 596 -5.24 -25.81 -33.48
N GLU A 597 -4.21 -24.97 -33.58
CA GLU A 597 -2.80 -25.38 -33.58
C GLU A 597 -2.34 -25.82 -32.19
N ASP A 598 -2.70 -25.09 -31.13
CA ASP A 598 -2.39 -25.46 -29.73
C ASP A 598 -3.05 -26.78 -29.29
N ALA A 599 -4.23 -27.08 -29.85
CA ALA A 599 -4.95 -28.33 -29.63
C ALA A 599 -4.31 -29.53 -30.33
N SER A 600 -3.42 -29.31 -31.30
CA SER A 600 -2.74 -30.37 -32.06
C SER A 600 -1.41 -30.83 -31.44
N ASP A 601 -0.92 -30.13 -30.41
CA ASP A 601 0.29 -30.52 -29.67
C ASP A 601 0.05 -31.85 -28.90
N PRO A 602 0.87 -32.90 -29.13
CA PRO A 602 0.79 -34.17 -28.40
C PRO A 602 0.85 -34.03 -26.87
N ALA A 603 1.46 -32.98 -26.34
CA ALA A 603 1.52 -32.69 -24.89
C ALA A 603 0.15 -32.28 -24.30
N ASN A 604 -0.78 -31.82 -25.14
CA ASN A 604 -2.14 -31.43 -24.78
C ASN A 604 -3.17 -32.55 -25.04
N ASN A 605 -2.73 -33.65 -25.66
CA ASN A 605 -3.57 -34.79 -26.04
C ASN A 605 -3.95 -35.64 -24.82
N GLY A 606 -4.93 -35.14 -24.05
CA GLY A 606 -5.41 -35.73 -22.80
C GLY A 606 -6.08 -34.74 -21.84
N LYS A 607 -5.99 -33.42 -22.09
CA LYS A 607 -6.59 -32.37 -21.24
C LYS A 607 -7.85 -31.72 -21.82
N ILE A 608 -8.23 -32.04 -23.05
CA ILE A 608 -9.42 -31.50 -23.70
C ILE A 608 -10.60 -32.42 -23.41
N GLN A 609 -11.42 -32.07 -22.42
CA GLN A 609 -12.77 -32.61 -22.27
C GLN A 609 -13.78 -31.51 -22.57
N PHE A 610 -14.60 -31.71 -23.61
CA PHE A 610 -15.79 -30.92 -23.84
C PHE A 610 -16.89 -31.41 -22.89
N ASN A 611 -17.36 -30.52 -22.01
CA ASN A 611 -18.56 -30.76 -21.21
C ASN A 611 -19.63 -29.71 -21.56
N TYR A 612 -20.90 -30.08 -21.36
CA TYR A 612 -22.06 -29.30 -21.75
C TYR A 612 -22.13 -27.94 -21.05
N LEU A 613 -22.55 -26.92 -21.81
CA LEU A 613 -23.12 -25.68 -21.30
C LEU A 613 -24.41 -26.02 -20.53
N GLU A 614 -24.36 -26.04 -19.20
CA GLU A 614 -25.59 -25.82 -18.43
C GLU A 614 -25.82 -24.32 -18.31
N GLU A 615 -26.74 -23.86 -19.14
CA GLU A 615 -27.33 -22.53 -19.16
C GLU A 615 -27.91 -22.15 -17.79
N TYR A 616 -27.81 -20.86 -17.49
CA TYR A 616 -28.76 -20.07 -16.73
C TYR A 616 -30.05 -20.80 -16.30
N ASN A 617 -30.23 -20.99 -15.00
CA ASN A 617 -31.56 -20.87 -14.41
C ASN A 617 -31.53 -20.34 -12.97
N ARG A 618 -32.10 -19.13 -12.86
CA ARG A 618 -32.68 -18.41 -11.72
C ARG A 618 -32.83 -19.18 -10.40
N SER A 619 -32.34 -18.57 -9.32
CA SER A 619 -33.17 -17.86 -8.32
C SER A 619 -32.29 -17.05 -7.37
#